data_AF-A0A1G8BEA8-F1
#
_entry.id   AF-A0A1G8BEA8-F1
#
_cell.length_a   1.000
_cell.length_b   1.000
_cell.length_c   1.000
_cell.angle_alpha   90.00
_cell.angle_beta   90.00
_cell.angle_gamma   90.00
#
_symmetry.space_group_name_H-M   'P 1'
#
loop_
_entity.id
_entity.type
_entity.pdbx_description
1 polymer ?
#
loop_
_entity_poly.entity_id
_entity_poly.type
_entity_poly.pdbx_seq_one_letter_code
_entity_poly.pdbx_strand_id
1 'polypeptide(L)'
;MKKLPFLALIVLFSMCKSGSSVFTPKKELTIEEKIEKIKEEERLPVEKDVVDLPEYAQVRDDFRSVSEQTRDNYLKGMRASEDKYSVIILTKGFKGENITVKNGSKSFFRGMTMSDLKSGIAKSIRIENEQDVIITDSFTGGELTIEADHAKMFKFIYVMKNNANKEIPFKVTFSNTLRPVK
;
A
#
# COMPACT_ATOMS: atom_id res chain seq x y z
N MET A 1 29.34 -87.51 2.69
CA MET A 1 30.53 -86.64 2.78
C MET A 1 30.24 -85.31 2.10
N LYS A 2 30.62 -84.20 2.74
CA LYS A 2 30.71 -82.79 2.27
C LYS A 2 29.35 -82.05 2.13
N LYS A 3 28.99 -81.12 3.04
CA LYS A 3 29.43 -79.70 3.21
C LYS A 3 29.07 -78.87 1.94
N LEU A 4 28.29 -77.78 1.94
CA LEU A 4 28.19 -76.58 2.79
C LEU A 4 26.84 -75.86 2.49
N PRO A 5 26.37 -74.90 3.32
CA PRO A 5 25.09 -74.20 3.17
C PRO A 5 25.22 -72.90 2.36
N PHE A 6 24.19 -72.55 1.58
CA PHE A 6 24.10 -71.23 0.95
C PHE A 6 23.42 -70.25 1.92
N LEU A 7 24.23 -69.36 2.47
CA LEU A 7 23.86 -68.15 3.18
C LEU A 7 23.85 -67.00 2.15
N ALA A 8 22.71 -66.33 1.96
CA ALA A 8 22.62 -65.00 1.33
C ALA A 8 21.31 -64.34 1.76
N LEU A 9 21.35 -63.54 2.82
CA LEU A 9 21.33 -62.08 2.78
C LEU A 9 19.92 -61.51 2.53
N ILE A 10 19.12 -61.44 3.59
CA ILE A 10 17.89 -60.65 3.64
C ILE A 10 18.30 -59.18 3.77
N VAL A 11 18.20 -58.43 2.69
CA VAL A 11 18.31 -56.97 2.71
C VAL A 11 16.99 -56.41 3.25
N LEU A 12 16.97 -56.06 4.53
CA LEU A 12 15.91 -55.24 5.12
C LEU A 12 16.07 -53.81 4.61
N PHE A 13 15.30 -53.44 3.59
CA PHE A 13 15.07 -52.03 3.27
C PHE A 13 14.23 -51.42 4.41
N SER A 14 14.92 -50.80 5.37
CA SER A 14 14.32 -49.84 6.28
C SER A 14 13.79 -48.67 5.44
N MET A 15 12.49 -48.67 5.15
CA MET A 15 11.83 -47.50 4.59
C MET A 15 11.81 -46.41 5.65
N CYS A 16 12.79 -45.49 5.56
CA CYS A 16 12.65 -44.16 6.13
C CYS A 16 11.34 -43.57 5.58
N LYS A 17 10.37 -43.43 6.48
CA LYS A 17 9.13 -42.70 6.24
C LYS A 17 9.48 -41.22 6.06
N SER A 18 9.90 -40.86 4.85
CA SER A 18 10.05 -39.49 4.42
C SER A 18 8.66 -38.85 4.54
N GLY A 19 8.48 -38.05 5.59
CA GLY A 19 7.32 -37.19 5.74
C GLY A 19 7.30 -36.24 4.55
N SER A 20 6.51 -36.58 3.54
CA SER A 20 6.15 -35.66 2.48
C SER A 20 5.32 -34.57 3.14
N SER A 21 5.95 -33.46 3.54
CA SER A 21 5.20 -32.24 3.80
C SER A 21 4.59 -31.87 2.46
N VAL A 22 3.30 -32.18 2.30
CA VAL A 22 2.46 -31.70 1.23
C VAL A 22 2.63 -30.19 1.24
N PHE A 23 3.38 -29.67 0.27
CA PHE A 23 3.43 -28.25 -0.01
C PHE A 23 2.06 -27.90 -0.57
N THR A 24 1.13 -27.56 0.32
CA THR A 24 -0.12 -26.94 -0.07
C THR A 24 0.27 -25.58 -0.65
N PRO A 25 0.05 -25.33 -1.96
CA PRO A 25 0.30 -24.00 -2.50
C PRO A 25 -0.55 -23.03 -1.68
N LYS A 26 0.14 -22.07 -1.04
CA LYS A 26 -0.50 -21.05 -0.21
C LYS A 26 -1.45 -20.31 -1.15
N LYS A 27 -2.77 -20.50 -0.99
CA LYS A 27 -3.79 -19.80 -1.80
C LYS A 27 -3.47 -18.31 -1.73
N GLU A 28 -3.11 -17.72 -2.86
CA GLU A 28 -2.89 -16.29 -2.94
C GLU A 28 -4.24 -15.61 -2.77
N LEU A 29 -4.40 -14.90 -1.65
CA LEU A 29 -5.63 -14.21 -1.33
C LEU A 29 -5.77 -12.99 -2.25
N THR A 30 -6.98 -12.75 -2.72
CA THR A 30 -7.37 -11.48 -3.35
C THR A 30 -7.19 -10.32 -2.37
N ILE A 31 -7.14 -9.08 -2.87
CA ILE A 31 -6.91 -7.91 -2.02
C ILE A 31 -8.10 -7.67 -1.08
N GLU A 32 -9.31 -7.92 -1.56
CA GLU A 32 -10.52 -7.90 -0.75
C GLU A 32 -10.44 -8.92 0.40
N GLU A 33 -10.07 -10.18 0.11
CA GLU A 33 -9.87 -11.21 1.14
C GLU A 33 -8.75 -10.83 2.14
N LYS A 34 -7.67 -10.18 1.66
CA LYS A 34 -6.59 -9.68 2.54
C LYS A 34 -7.08 -8.56 3.45
N ILE A 35 -7.85 -7.61 2.92
CA ILE A 35 -8.42 -6.50 3.70
C ILE A 35 -9.38 -7.05 4.76
N GLU A 36 -10.25 -7.99 4.41
CA GLU A 36 -11.17 -8.64 5.35
C GLU A 36 -10.40 -9.35 6.47
N LYS A 37 -9.40 -10.15 6.12
CA LYS A 37 -8.56 -10.82 7.12
C LYS A 37 -7.82 -9.86 8.04
N ILE A 38 -7.30 -8.75 7.51
CA ILE A 38 -6.62 -7.72 8.31
C ILE A 38 -7.60 -7.07 9.31
N LYS A 39 -8.85 -6.84 8.87
CA LYS A 39 -9.92 -6.33 9.73
C LYS A 39 -10.30 -7.32 10.83
N GLU A 40 -10.40 -8.61 10.51
CA GLU A 40 -10.63 -9.68 11.51
C GLU A 40 -9.49 -9.78 12.54
N GLU A 41 -8.26 -9.53 12.11
CA GLU A 41 -7.06 -9.51 12.98
C GLU A 41 -6.91 -8.19 13.78
N GLU A 42 -7.85 -7.24 13.65
CA GLU A 42 -7.85 -5.92 14.31
C GLU A 42 -6.52 -5.16 14.20
N ARG A 43 -5.81 -5.31 13.09
CA ARG A 43 -4.52 -4.66 12.84
C ARG A 43 -4.56 -3.78 11.60
N LEU A 44 -3.54 -2.95 11.43
CA LEU A 44 -3.34 -2.18 10.21
C LEU A 44 -2.59 -3.01 9.15
N PRO A 45 -2.83 -2.76 7.85
CA PRO A 45 -1.99 -3.28 6.78
C PRO A 45 -0.55 -2.79 6.94
N VAL A 46 0.40 -3.68 6.71
CA VAL A 46 1.83 -3.39 6.67
C VAL A 46 2.37 -3.68 5.27
N GLU A 47 3.62 -3.29 5.00
CA GLU A 47 4.25 -3.42 3.68
C GLU A 47 4.13 -4.82 3.07
N LYS A 48 4.32 -5.88 3.88
CA LYS A 48 4.20 -7.28 3.44
C LYS A 48 2.79 -7.71 3.01
N ASP A 49 1.76 -6.94 3.36
CA ASP A 49 0.38 -7.23 2.96
C ASP A 49 0.07 -6.67 1.56
N VAL A 50 0.85 -5.69 1.10
CA VAL A 50 0.69 -5.03 -0.21
C VAL A 50 1.46 -5.82 -1.27
N VAL A 51 0.82 -6.07 -2.40
CA VAL A 51 1.42 -6.76 -3.54
C VAL A 51 1.99 -5.72 -4.50
N ASP A 52 3.17 -6.02 -5.06
CA ASP A 52 3.81 -5.22 -6.12
C ASP A 52 3.92 -3.73 -5.83
N LEU A 53 4.35 -3.40 -4.60
CA LEU A 53 4.57 -2.00 -4.22
C LEU A 53 5.70 -1.39 -5.07
N PRO A 54 5.46 -0.31 -5.82
CA PRO A 54 6.47 0.26 -6.71
C PRO A 54 7.58 0.97 -5.93
N GLU A 55 8.77 1.11 -6.52
CA GLU A 55 9.96 1.68 -5.86
C GLU A 55 9.76 3.11 -5.33
N TYR A 56 8.88 3.89 -5.96
CA TYR A 56 8.55 5.24 -5.50
C TYR A 56 7.62 5.27 -4.28
N ALA A 57 7.10 4.12 -3.84
CA ALA A 57 6.13 3.97 -2.77
C ALA A 57 6.68 3.19 -1.57
N GLN A 58 6.06 3.42 -0.42
CA GLN A 58 6.35 2.72 0.84
C GLN A 58 5.06 2.66 1.68
N VAL A 59 4.97 1.69 2.60
CA VAL A 59 3.92 1.63 3.63
C VAL A 59 4.51 2.04 4.97
N ARG A 60 3.91 3.04 5.63
CA ARG A 60 4.42 3.53 6.92
C ARG A 60 3.30 4.03 7.83
N ASP A 61 3.36 3.58 9.08
CA ASP A 61 2.50 4.04 10.18
C ASP A 61 3.30 4.38 11.45
N ASP A 62 4.64 4.36 11.35
CA ASP A 62 5.59 4.51 12.47
C ASP A 62 5.86 5.97 12.88
N PHE A 63 5.11 6.93 12.33
CA PHE A 63 5.31 8.34 12.60
C PHE A 63 4.36 8.86 13.69
N ARG A 64 4.68 10.05 14.22
CA ARG A 64 3.83 10.72 15.21
C ARG A 64 2.41 10.87 14.66
N SER A 65 1.44 10.32 15.38
CA SER A 65 0.02 10.35 15.05
C SER A 65 -0.71 11.44 15.82
N VAL A 66 -1.87 11.86 15.30
CA VAL A 66 -2.90 12.54 16.09
C VAL A 66 -3.73 11.50 16.86
N SER A 67 -4.54 11.95 17.83
CA SER A 67 -5.50 11.05 18.49
C SER A 67 -6.53 10.50 17.50
N GLU A 68 -7.08 9.33 17.78
CA GLU A 68 -8.14 8.72 16.95
C GLU A 68 -9.33 9.66 16.76
N GLN A 69 -9.77 10.33 17.83
CA GLN A 69 -10.84 11.33 17.76
C GLN A 69 -10.50 12.45 16.77
N THR A 70 -9.25 12.93 16.76
CA THR A 70 -8.82 13.98 15.82
C THR A 70 -8.81 13.46 14.38
N ARG A 71 -8.31 12.24 14.16
CA ARG A 71 -8.33 11.56 12.86
C ARG A 71 -9.77 11.40 12.34
N ASP A 72 -10.67 10.94 13.19
CA ASP A 72 -12.06 10.69 12.80
C ASP A 72 -12.81 11.99 12.51
N ASN A 73 -12.57 13.04 13.30
CA ASN A 73 -13.10 14.38 13.02
C ASN A 73 -12.56 14.95 11.70
N TYR A 74 -11.28 14.74 11.41
CA TYR A 74 -10.67 15.13 10.15
C TYR A 74 -11.34 14.41 8.97
N LEU A 75 -11.52 13.08 9.06
CA LEU A 75 -12.18 12.29 8.02
C LEU A 75 -13.64 12.70 7.83
N LYS A 76 -14.38 12.98 8.91
CA LYS A 76 -15.75 13.51 8.84
C LYS A 76 -15.80 14.85 8.12
N GLY A 77 -14.89 15.78 8.46
CA GLY A 77 -14.76 17.08 7.79
C GLY A 77 -14.47 16.94 6.29
N MET A 78 -13.67 15.94 5.92
CA MET A 78 -13.36 15.60 4.53
C MET A 78 -14.46 14.79 3.83
N ARG A 79 -15.49 14.33 4.57
CA ARG A 79 -16.51 13.35 4.10
C ARG A 79 -15.88 12.04 3.59
N ALA A 80 -14.81 11.60 4.25
CA ALA A 80 -13.98 10.46 3.86
C ALA A 80 -13.96 9.32 4.92
N SER A 81 -14.98 9.28 5.79
CA SER A 81 -15.08 8.26 6.84
C SER A 81 -15.44 6.87 6.29
N GLU A 82 -16.20 6.80 5.20
CA GLU A 82 -16.57 5.52 4.58
C GLU A 82 -15.35 4.79 3.98
N ASP A 83 -15.43 3.46 3.90
CA ASP A 83 -14.34 2.60 3.41
C ASP A 83 -13.99 2.83 1.93
N LYS A 84 -14.98 3.20 1.12
CA LYS A 84 -14.80 3.52 -0.32
C LYS A 84 -14.04 4.82 -0.60
N TYR A 85 -13.62 5.53 0.46
CA TYR A 85 -12.87 6.76 0.36
C TYR A 85 -11.52 6.67 1.05
N SER A 86 -10.55 7.30 0.41
CA SER A 86 -9.22 7.59 0.97
C SER A 86 -8.92 9.09 0.80
N VAL A 87 -7.91 9.58 1.52
CA VAL A 87 -7.48 10.97 1.44
C VAL A 87 -6.05 11.03 0.91
N ILE A 88 -5.88 11.62 -0.27
CA ILE A 88 -4.57 12.01 -0.77
C ILE A 88 -4.16 13.30 -0.05
N ILE A 89 -2.97 13.27 0.54
CA ILE A 89 -2.36 14.43 1.18
C ILE A 89 -1.10 14.80 0.39
N LEU A 90 -1.20 15.85 -0.42
CA LEU A 90 -0.06 16.46 -1.06
C LEU A 90 0.79 17.15 0.02
N THR A 91 2.05 16.74 0.15
CA THR A 91 2.93 17.17 1.23
C THR A 91 4.00 18.15 0.72
N LYS A 92 5.29 17.87 0.97
CA LYS A 92 6.40 18.78 0.72
C LYS A 92 6.84 18.77 -0.74
N GLY A 93 7.50 19.86 -1.13
CA GLY A 93 8.24 19.96 -2.39
C GLY A 93 7.45 20.54 -3.55
N PHE A 94 6.15 20.85 -3.37
CA PHE A 94 5.37 21.57 -4.37
C PHE A 94 5.66 23.07 -4.27
N LYS A 95 6.00 23.70 -5.40
CA LYS A 95 6.46 25.09 -5.52
C LYS A 95 5.60 25.93 -6.48
N GLY A 96 4.34 25.53 -6.68
CA GLY A 96 3.41 26.21 -7.58
C GLY A 96 3.09 25.42 -8.85
N GLU A 97 3.36 24.11 -8.88
CA GLU A 97 2.99 23.25 -9.99
C GLU A 97 1.47 23.10 -10.10
N ASN A 98 0.97 22.94 -11.32
CA ASN A 98 -0.44 22.65 -11.57
C ASN A 98 -0.65 21.14 -11.46
N ILE A 99 -1.29 20.71 -10.37
CA ILE A 99 -1.57 19.31 -10.08
C ILE A 99 -3.02 19.00 -10.44
N THR A 100 -3.24 17.86 -11.08
CA THR A 100 -4.57 17.27 -11.28
C THR A 100 -4.63 15.91 -10.59
N VAL A 101 -5.72 15.64 -9.88
CA VAL A 101 -6.05 14.33 -9.30
C VAL A 101 -7.38 13.87 -9.87
N LYS A 102 -7.42 12.68 -10.48
CA LYS A 102 -8.60 12.15 -11.16
C LYS A 102 -8.70 10.62 -11.04
N ASN A 103 -9.92 10.09 -11.16
CA ASN A 103 -10.19 8.69 -11.47
C ASN A 103 -11.01 8.65 -12.76
N GLY A 104 -10.47 8.04 -13.81
CA GLY A 104 -11.11 8.05 -15.13
C GLY A 104 -11.49 9.48 -15.59
N SER A 105 -12.80 9.72 -15.75
CA SER A 105 -13.36 11.02 -16.16
C SER A 105 -13.60 12.01 -15.01
N LYS A 106 -13.58 11.56 -13.75
CA LYS A 106 -13.89 12.39 -12.59
C LYS A 106 -12.63 13.05 -12.04
N SER A 107 -12.63 14.38 -11.96
CA SER A 107 -11.55 15.14 -11.32
C SER A 107 -11.92 15.49 -9.87
N PHE A 108 -11.07 15.10 -8.93
CA PHE A 108 -11.20 15.46 -7.50
C PHE A 108 -10.51 16.77 -7.17
N PHE A 109 -9.47 17.11 -7.93
CA PHE A 109 -8.72 18.35 -7.77
C PHE A 109 -8.03 18.73 -9.08
N ARG A 110 -8.00 20.04 -9.36
CA ARG A 110 -7.16 20.66 -10.39
C ARG A 110 -6.78 22.05 -9.91
N GLY A 111 -5.49 22.33 -9.82
CA GLY A 111 -5.03 23.67 -9.50
C GLY A 111 -3.56 23.78 -9.14
N MET A 112 -3.12 25.04 -9.06
CA MET A 112 -1.79 25.38 -8.58
C MET A 112 -1.62 24.94 -7.14
N THR A 113 -0.52 24.24 -6.86
CA THR A 113 -0.27 23.60 -5.57
C THR A 113 1.07 24.06 -5.03
N MET A 114 1.08 24.57 -3.80
CA MET A 114 2.29 25.00 -3.11
C MET A 114 2.25 24.45 -1.69
N SER A 115 3.35 23.84 -1.26
CA SER A 115 3.48 23.36 0.12
C SER A 115 3.54 24.54 1.08
N ASP A 116 2.72 24.52 2.12
CA ASP A 116 2.91 25.43 3.25
C ASP A 116 4.25 25.12 3.95
N LEU A 117 5.07 26.14 4.16
CA LEU A 117 6.45 25.96 4.66
C LEU A 117 6.49 25.48 6.11
N LYS A 118 5.46 25.81 6.90
CA LYS A 118 5.40 25.46 8.32
C LYS A 118 4.96 24.01 8.51
N SER A 119 3.81 23.67 7.93
CA SER A 119 3.21 22.34 8.06
C SER A 119 3.77 21.31 7.10
N GLY A 120 4.30 21.75 5.96
CA GLY A 120 4.71 20.88 4.87
C GLY A 120 3.54 20.23 4.12
N ILE A 121 2.31 20.71 4.31
CA ILE A 121 1.11 20.24 3.60
C ILE A 121 0.76 21.23 2.50
N ALA A 122 0.48 20.73 1.30
CA ALA A 122 0.04 21.54 0.18
C ALA A 122 -1.48 21.43 -0.04
N LYS A 123 -2.04 20.22 0.03
CA LYS A 123 -3.47 19.98 -0.16
C LYS A 123 -3.90 18.64 0.42
N SER A 124 -5.14 18.57 0.88
CA SER A 124 -5.82 17.30 1.18
C SER A 124 -7.01 17.14 0.26
N ILE A 125 -7.15 15.94 -0.32
CA ILE A 125 -8.10 15.65 -1.39
C ILE A 125 -8.75 14.31 -1.06
N ARG A 126 -10.07 14.31 -0.88
CA ARG A 126 -10.83 13.05 -0.81
C ARG A 126 -10.93 12.44 -2.20
N ILE A 127 -10.68 11.15 -2.29
CA ILE A 127 -10.85 10.34 -3.51
C ILE A 127 -11.76 9.15 -3.26
N GLU A 128 -12.33 8.62 -4.34
CA GLU A 128 -12.87 7.26 -4.37
C GLU A 128 -11.70 6.29 -4.59
N ASN A 129 -11.65 5.19 -3.84
CA ASN A 129 -10.54 4.24 -3.90
C ASN A 129 -10.88 2.96 -4.69
N GLU A 130 -12.07 2.87 -5.27
CA GLU A 130 -12.52 1.72 -6.07
C GLU A 130 -11.94 1.70 -7.49
N GLN A 131 -11.28 2.78 -7.91
CA GLN A 131 -10.67 2.94 -9.22
C GLN A 131 -9.28 3.57 -9.07
N ASP A 132 -8.44 3.33 -10.07
CA ASP A 132 -7.11 3.92 -10.13
C ASP A 132 -7.19 5.45 -10.10
N VAL A 133 -6.28 6.02 -9.32
CA VAL A 133 -6.16 7.46 -9.16
C VAL A 133 -4.91 7.92 -9.89
N ILE A 134 -5.09 8.85 -10.82
CA ILE A 134 -4.00 9.45 -11.58
C ILE A 134 -3.72 10.84 -11.02
N ILE A 135 -2.46 11.08 -10.66
CA ILE A 135 -1.92 12.37 -10.27
C ILE A 135 -0.97 12.85 -11.35
N THR A 136 -1.32 13.96 -12.00
CA THR A 136 -0.50 14.55 -13.06
C THR A 136 0.05 15.90 -12.60
N ASP A 137 1.33 16.12 -12.85
CA ASP A 137 1.97 17.44 -12.78
C ASP A 137 2.12 17.99 -14.19
N SER A 138 1.29 18.98 -14.54
CA SER A 138 1.30 19.52 -15.90
C SER A 138 2.53 20.37 -16.22
N PHE A 139 3.32 20.77 -15.23
CA PHE A 139 4.56 21.52 -15.46
C PHE A 139 5.68 20.60 -15.94
N THR A 140 5.82 19.43 -15.32
CA THR A 140 6.84 18.44 -15.72
C THR A 140 6.33 17.42 -16.74
N GLY A 141 5.01 17.26 -16.88
CA GLY A 141 4.38 16.16 -17.62
C GLY A 141 4.42 14.83 -16.88
N GLY A 142 4.99 14.79 -15.67
CA GLY A 142 5.11 13.57 -14.88
C GLY A 142 3.76 13.10 -14.34
N GLU A 143 3.59 11.79 -14.29
CA GLU A 143 2.36 11.13 -13.90
C GLU A 143 2.63 10.06 -12.84
N LEU A 144 1.71 9.93 -11.89
CA LEU A 144 1.70 8.89 -10.88
C LEU A 144 0.33 8.22 -10.92
N THR A 145 0.33 6.91 -11.11
CA THR A 145 -0.85 6.06 -10.90
C THR A 145 -0.78 5.45 -9.51
N ILE A 146 -1.85 5.64 -8.74
CA ILE A 146 -2.11 4.92 -7.51
C ILE A 146 -3.19 3.90 -7.85
N GLU A 147 -2.82 2.62 -7.85
CA GLU A 147 -3.73 1.53 -8.16
C GLU A 147 -4.84 1.44 -7.09
N ALA A 148 -6.05 1.12 -7.52
CA ALA A 148 -7.21 0.96 -6.64
C ALA A 148 -6.91 -0.02 -5.48
N ASP A 149 -6.19 -1.07 -5.83
CA ASP A 149 -5.76 -2.15 -4.96
C ASP A 149 -4.91 -1.67 -3.77
N HIS A 150 -3.98 -0.73 -4.01
CA HIS A 150 -3.25 -0.07 -2.93
C HIS A 150 -4.13 0.97 -2.22
N ALA A 151 -4.93 1.73 -2.97
CA ALA A 151 -5.76 2.81 -2.41
C ALA A 151 -6.82 2.31 -1.41
N LYS A 152 -7.41 1.13 -1.65
CA LYS A 152 -8.41 0.49 -0.77
C LYS A 152 -7.85 0.10 0.60
N MET A 153 -6.55 -0.23 0.66
CA MET A 153 -5.92 -0.70 1.90
C MET A 153 -5.64 0.43 2.89
N PHE A 154 -5.55 1.67 2.44
CA PHE A 154 -5.05 2.77 3.26
C PHE A 154 -5.96 3.99 3.25
N LYS A 155 -6.23 4.53 4.44
CA LYS A 155 -7.06 5.73 4.59
C LYS A 155 -6.35 7.01 4.15
N PHE A 156 -5.03 7.08 4.30
CA PHE A 156 -4.21 8.23 3.92
C PHE A 156 -3.13 7.85 2.92
N ILE A 157 -2.98 8.66 1.89
CA ILE A 157 -1.96 8.48 0.85
C ILE A 157 -1.18 9.78 0.74
N TYR A 158 0.01 9.81 1.32
CA TYR A 158 0.87 10.98 1.31
C TYR A 158 1.68 11.02 0.03
N VAL A 159 1.60 12.12 -0.70
CA VAL A 159 2.32 12.32 -1.95
C VAL A 159 3.27 13.49 -1.78
N MET A 160 4.57 13.23 -1.86
CA MET A 160 5.62 14.24 -1.78
C MET A 160 6.18 14.46 -3.17
N LYS A 161 6.51 15.71 -3.52
CA LYS A 161 7.24 15.99 -4.76
C LYS A 161 8.67 15.48 -4.64
N ASN A 162 9.13 14.74 -5.63
CA ASN A 162 10.50 14.27 -5.72
C ASN A 162 10.97 14.30 -7.18
N ASN A 163 11.61 15.39 -7.57
CA ASN A 163 12.07 15.59 -8.95
C ASN A 163 13.35 14.81 -9.31
N ALA A 164 13.76 13.83 -8.48
CA ALA A 164 14.88 12.94 -8.79
C ALA A 164 14.57 12.04 -9.99
N ASN A 165 13.31 11.62 -10.15
CA ASN A 165 12.79 10.95 -11.33
C ASN A 165 11.88 11.94 -12.07
N LYS A 166 12.11 12.17 -13.37
CA LYS A 166 11.31 13.13 -14.15
C LYS A 166 9.99 12.54 -14.62
N GLU A 167 9.92 11.23 -14.84
CA GLU A 167 8.71 10.53 -15.30
C GLU A 167 7.71 10.39 -14.16
N ILE A 168 8.20 9.97 -12.98
CA ILE A 168 7.41 9.83 -11.76
C ILE A 168 8.01 10.76 -10.71
N PRO A 169 7.68 12.07 -10.74
CA PRO A 169 8.34 13.05 -9.90
C PRO A 169 7.69 13.12 -8.51
N PHE A 170 7.38 11.96 -7.95
CA PHE A 170 6.62 11.79 -6.71
C PHE A 170 7.24 10.69 -5.85
N LYS A 171 7.06 10.81 -4.53
CA LYS A 171 7.24 9.74 -3.56
C LYS A 171 5.92 9.55 -2.82
N VAL A 172 5.50 8.29 -2.70
CA VAL A 172 4.21 7.93 -2.11
C VAL A 172 4.42 7.24 -0.78
N THR A 173 3.58 7.54 0.20
CA THR A 173 3.55 6.82 1.47
C THR A 173 2.10 6.48 1.80
N PHE A 174 1.82 5.18 1.81
CA PHE A 174 0.55 4.63 2.20
C PHE A 174 0.50 4.44 3.72
N SER A 175 -0.62 4.82 4.34
CA SER A 175 -0.75 4.86 5.79
C SER A 175 -2.20 4.90 6.25
N ASN A 176 -2.47 4.37 7.45
CA ASN A 176 -3.72 4.58 8.19
C ASN A 176 -3.57 5.59 9.33
N THR A 177 -2.40 6.21 9.44
CA THR A 177 -2.04 7.16 10.47
C THR A 177 -2.09 8.59 9.92
N LEU A 178 -2.85 9.47 10.58
CA LEU A 178 -2.89 10.89 10.25
C LEU A 178 -1.76 11.64 10.96
N ARG A 179 -0.90 12.29 10.17
CA ARG A 179 0.19 13.12 10.67
C ARG A 179 -0.35 14.42 11.28
N PRO A 180 0.18 14.89 12.42
CA PRO A 180 -0.15 16.20 12.96
C PRO A 180 0.40 17.30 12.04
N VAL A 181 -0.47 18.24 11.70
CA VAL A 181 -0.11 19.50 11.05
C VAL A 181 0.43 20.42 12.15
N LYS A 182 1.66 20.94 12.02
CA LYS A 182 2.27 21.87 12.98
C LYS A 182 2.44 23.26 12.38
#